data_AF-A0A9E5ZQZ9-F1
#
_entry.id   AF-A0A9E5ZQZ9-F1
#
_cell.length_a   1.000
_cell.length_b   1.000
_cell.length_c   1.000
_cell.angle_alpha   90.00
_cell.angle_beta   90.00
_cell.angle_gamma   90.00
#
_symmetry.space_group_name_H-M   'P 1'
#
loop_
_entity.id
_entity.type
_entity.pdbx_description
1 polymer ?
#
loop_
_entity_poly.entity_id
_entity_poly.type
_entity_poly.pdbx_seq_one_letter_code
_entity_poly.pdbx_strand_id
1 'polypeptide(L)'
;YDESERVTHFRPIKDFTRISILNTVLVLIALLYIKPRDLFRKLKKKGLKRFFLEDFLQNSDSKEKKALSIGLGVFIGISPLWGFQTVLVIFLAVALKLNKVIAFTFSNVSLPIFIPFIIYGSFQVGAFLLGSDPVISDLSDINIQNINFKEHLSQYLVGSFSLAIFLALLIGAIGYITLLVFSKKER
;
A
#
# COMPACT_ATOMS: atom_id res chain seq x y z
N TYR A 1 8.93 58.76 -10.17
CA TYR A 1 7.80 57.98 -9.63
C TYR A 1 7.95 57.99 -8.12
N ASP A 2 7.06 58.68 -7.41
CA ASP A 2 7.12 58.82 -5.95
C ASP A 2 6.67 57.52 -5.26
N GLU A 3 7.51 56.97 -4.38
CA GLU A 3 7.18 55.75 -3.63
C GLU A 3 6.11 55.99 -2.55
N SER A 4 5.90 57.25 -2.13
CA SER A 4 4.97 57.64 -1.06
C SER A 4 3.49 57.61 -1.45
N GLU A 5 3.18 57.54 -2.75
CA GLU A 5 1.80 57.44 -3.25
C GLU A 5 1.34 55.98 -3.43
N ARG A 6 2.21 55.00 -3.12
CA ARG A 6 1.89 53.58 -3.24
C ARG A 6 1.05 53.09 -2.06
N VAL A 7 -0.25 53.36 -2.11
CA VAL A 7 -1.23 52.83 -1.16
C VAL A 7 -1.42 51.33 -1.43
N THR A 8 -0.81 50.49 -0.58
CA THR A 8 -0.93 49.04 -0.72
C THR A 8 -2.28 48.59 -0.18
N HIS A 9 -3.24 48.30 -1.07
CA HIS A 9 -4.58 47.81 -0.71
C HIS A 9 -4.59 46.41 -0.05
N PHE A 10 -3.45 45.72 -0.04
CA PHE A 10 -3.30 44.38 0.52
C PHE A 10 -3.19 44.44 2.05
N ARG A 11 -4.10 43.75 2.73
CA ARG A 11 -4.11 43.60 4.19
C ARG A 11 -3.45 42.26 4.52
N PRO A 12 -2.16 42.23 4.91
CA PRO A 12 -1.34 41.03 4.83
C PRO A 12 -2.00 39.81 5.49
N ILE A 13 -2.34 39.93 6.77
CA ILE A 13 -2.86 38.80 7.55
C ILE A 13 -4.23 38.34 7.03
N LYS A 14 -5.16 39.26 6.81
CA LYS A 14 -6.55 38.92 6.43
C LYS A 14 -6.63 38.33 5.02
N ASP A 15 -5.86 38.89 4.08
CA ASP A 15 -5.89 38.44 2.69
C ASP A 15 -5.13 37.13 2.52
N PHE A 16 -3.98 36.93 3.20
CA PHE A 16 -3.30 35.63 3.21
C PHE A 16 -4.16 34.53 3.81
N THR A 17 -4.83 34.76 4.94
CA THR A 17 -5.70 33.73 5.54
C THR A 17 -6.86 33.37 4.62
N ARG A 18 -7.49 34.35 3.96
CA ARG A 18 -8.58 34.08 2.99
C ARG A 18 -8.12 33.26 1.80
N ILE A 19 -6.98 33.61 1.20
CA ILE A 19 -6.39 32.88 0.08
C ILE A 19 -6.00 31.47 0.51
N SER A 20 -5.40 31.32 1.69
CA SER A 20 -4.97 30.03 2.21
C SER A 20 -6.17 29.12 2.50
N ILE A 21 -7.22 29.63 3.16
CA ILE A 21 -8.46 28.86 3.40
C ILE A 21 -9.11 28.44 2.08
N LEU A 22 -9.23 29.36 1.12
CA LEU A 22 -9.80 29.06 -0.19
C LEU A 22 -9.00 27.94 -0.89
N ASN A 23 -7.68 28.04 -0.92
CA ASN A 23 -6.82 27.02 -1.52
C ASN A 23 -6.89 25.68 -0.78
N THR A 24 -6.92 25.68 0.55
CA THR A 24 -7.07 24.45 1.33
C THR A 24 -8.39 23.76 1.03
N VAL A 25 -9.49 24.50 0.94
CA VAL A 25 -10.82 23.97 0.56
C VAL A 25 -10.81 23.43 -0.86
N LEU A 26 -10.21 24.15 -1.82
CA LEU A 26 -10.10 23.70 -3.21
C LEU A 26 -9.26 22.42 -3.34
N VAL A 27 -8.14 22.31 -2.62
CA VAL A 27 -7.31 21.10 -2.58
C VAL A 27 -8.05 19.94 -1.92
N LEU A 28 -8.79 20.18 -0.83
CA LEU A 28 -9.64 19.17 -0.19
C LEU A 28 -10.72 18.66 -1.15
N ILE A 29 -11.44 19.55 -1.84
CA ILE A 29 -12.45 19.16 -2.84
C ILE A 29 -11.80 18.39 -4.00
N ALA A 30 -10.64 18.82 -4.47
CA ALA A 30 -9.92 18.15 -5.54
C ALA A 30 -9.48 16.73 -5.15
N LEU A 31 -8.97 16.57 -3.93
CA LEU A 31 -8.47 15.30 -3.41
C LEU A 31 -9.62 14.35 -3.02
N LEU A 32 -10.64 14.85 -2.33
CA LEU A 32 -11.74 14.04 -1.77
C LEU A 32 -12.90 13.80 -2.75
N TYR A 33 -13.12 14.66 -3.74
CA TYR A 33 -14.25 14.53 -4.68
C TYR A 33 -13.81 14.38 -6.14
N ILE A 34 -12.99 15.31 -6.67
CA ILE A 34 -12.68 15.33 -8.12
C ILE A 34 -11.86 14.10 -8.53
N LYS A 35 -10.71 13.88 -7.90
CA LYS A 35 -9.83 12.73 -8.17
C LYS A 35 -10.54 11.38 -8.05
N PRO A 36 -11.29 11.07 -6.96
CA PRO A 36 -11.98 9.79 -6.85
C PRO A 36 -13.10 9.67 -7.88
N ARG A 37 -13.90 10.73 -8.11
CA ARG A 37 -14.96 10.71 -9.14
C ARG A 37 -14.41 10.41 -10.53
N ASP A 38 -13.31 11.05 -10.91
CA ASP A 38 -12.68 10.85 -12.21
C ASP A 38 -12.07 9.45 -12.33
N LEU A 39 -11.50 8.91 -11.25
CA LEU A 39 -11.04 7.53 -11.19
C LEU A 39 -12.21 6.54 -11.39
N PHE A 40 -13.32 6.70 -10.66
CA PHE A 40 -14.51 5.86 -10.81
C PHE A 40 -15.12 5.94 -12.20
N ARG A 41 -15.17 7.14 -12.80
CA ARG A 41 -15.64 7.33 -14.19
C ARG A 41 -14.74 6.64 -15.21
N LYS A 42 -13.42 6.72 -15.04
CA LYS A 42 -12.45 6.01 -15.88
C LYS A 42 -12.61 4.49 -15.76
N LEU A 43 -12.73 3.97 -14.53
CA LEU A 43 -12.96 2.55 -14.26
C LEU A 43 -14.26 2.03 -14.91
N LYS A 44 -15.35 2.79 -14.79
CA LYS A 44 -16.66 2.42 -15.38
C LYS A 44 -16.64 2.45 -16.91
N LYS A 45 -15.94 3.41 -17.53
CA LYS A 45 -15.87 3.54 -19.00
C LYS A 45 -14.98 2.50 -19.67
N LYS A 46 -13.81 2.19 -19.10
CA LYS A 46 -12.86 1.22 -19.69
C LYS A 46 -13.18 -0.24 -19.32
N GLY A 47 -13.96 -0.46 -18.26
CA GLY A 47 -14.19 -1.79 -17.69
C GLY A 47 -13.00 -2.23 -16.84
N LEU A 48 -13.28 -2.78 -15.66
CA LEU A 48 -12.27 -3.13 -14.64
C LEU A 48 -11.14 -3.96 -15.25
N LYS A 49 -11.47 -5.03 -15.98
CA LYS A 49 -10.47 -5.88 -16.63
C LYS A 49 -9.54 -5.13 -17.58
N ARG A 50 -10.03 -4.30 -18.49
CA ARG A 50 -9.18 -3.58 -19.46
C ARG A 50 -8.42 -2.41 -18.84
N PHE A 51 -9.02 -1.69 -17.89
CA PHE A 51 -8.32 -0.64 -17.15
C PHE A 51 -7.13 -1.22 -16.37
N PHE A 52 -7.35 -2.32 -15.65
CA PHE A 52 -6.26 -3.02 -15.01
C PHE A 52 -5.32 -3.62 -16.07
N LEU A 53 -5.73 -4.47 -17.01
CA LEU A 53 -4.79 -5.07 -17.97
C LEU A 53 -3.93 -4.06 -18.76
N GLU A 54 -4.52 -2.98 -19.29
CA GLU A 54 -3.78 -1.97 -20.07
C GLU A 54 -2.89 -1.08 -19.18
N ASP A 55 -3.37 -0.58 -18.04
CA ASP A 55 -2.53 0.27 -17.17
C ASP A 55 -1.57 -0.55 -16.27
N PHE A 56 -1.81 -1.85 -16.06
CA PHE A 56 -1.09 -2.76 -15.14
C PHE A 56 -0.01 -3.59 -15.86
N LEU A 57 -0.30 -4.12 -17.06
CA LEU A 57 0.66 -4.89 -17.86
C LEU A 57 1.34 -4.03 -18.95
N GLN A 58 0.64 -3.04 -19.51
CA GLN A 58 1.08 -2.28 -20.68
C GLN A 58 1.80 -0.97 -20.36
N ASN A 59 1.85 -0.56 -19.08
CA ASN A 59 2.79 0.48 -18.67
C ASN A 59 4.23 0.02 -18.99
N SER A 60 5.00 0.89 -19.64
CA SER A 60 6.39 0.70 -20.08
C SER A 60 7.40 0.60 -18.92
N ASP A 61 6.93 0.24 -17.73
CA ASP A 61 7.77 -0.04 -16.58
C ASP A 61 8.62 -1.29 -16.84
N SER A 62 9.90 -1.22 -16.47
CA SER A 62 10.79 -2.37 -16.59
C SER A 62 10.32 -3.52 -15.69
N LYS A 63 10.71 -4.74 -16.05
CA LYS A 63 10.29 -5.97 -15.36
C LYS A 63 10.68 -5.94 -13.89
N GLU A 64 11.85 -5.38 -13.61
CA GLU A 64 12.40 -5.17 -12.26
C GLU A 64 11.48 -4.27 -11.44
N LYS A 65 11.03 -3.14 -12.01
CA LYS A 65 10.08 -2.25 -11.31
C LYS A 65 8.75 -2.94 -11.02
N LYS A 66 8.22 -3.71 -11.96
CA LYS A 66 6.97 -4.47 -11.76
C LYS A 66 7.14 -5.51 -10.65
N ALA A 67 8.21 -6.31 -10.68
CA ALA A 67 8.51 -7.31 -9.66
C ALA A 67 8.74 -6.70 -8.27
N LEU A 68 9.49 -5.59 -8.17
CA LEU A 68 9.67 -4.86 -6.92
C LEU A 68 8.36 -4.28 -6.40
N SER A 69 7.47 -3.83 -7.29
CA SER A 69 6.13 -3.35 -6.91
C SER A 69 5.28 -4.49 -6.35
N ILE A 70 5.35 -5.69 -6.93
CA ILE A 70 4.69 -6.90 -6.41
C ILE A 70 5.20 -7.21 -5.00
N GLY A 71 6.51 -7.30 -4.83
CA GLY A 71 7.13 -7.60 -3.54
C GLY A 71 6.78 -6.58 -2.47
N LEU A 72 6.83 -5.28 -2.81
CA LEU A 72 6.43 -4.21 -1.88
C LEU A 72 4.95 -4.32 -1.47
N GLY A 73 4.07 -4.60 -2.43
CA GLY A 73 2.66 -4.82 -2.14
C GLY A 73 2.46 -5.95 -1.14
N VAL A 74 3.02 -7.12 -1.44
CA VAL A 74 2.94 -8.31 -0.58
C VAL A 74 3.51 -8.05 0.83
N PHE A 75 4.68 -7.40 0.90
CA PHE A 75 5.32 -7.05 2.17
C PHE A 75 4.37 -6.24 3.07
N ILE A 76 3.80 -5.16 2.54
CA ILE A 76 2.90 -4.32 3.34
C ILE A 76 1.56 -5.02 3.61
N GLY A 77 1.06 -5.81 2.66
CA GLY A 77 -0.19 -6.56 2.83
C GLY A 77 -0.14 -7.59 3.96
N ILE A 78 1.02 -8.21 4.19
CA ILE A 78 1.21 -9.19 5.27
C ILE A 78 1.68 -8.52 6.56
N SER A 79 2.39 -7.39 6.45
CA SER A 79 2.90 -6.67 7.63
C SER A 79 1.76 -6.34 8.60
N PRO A 80 2.05 -6.30 9.92
CA PRO A 80 1.04 -6.06 10.96
C PRO A 80 0.63 -4.58 11.05
N LEU A 81 0.59 -3.86 9.92
CA LEU A 81 0.29 -2.44 9.79
C LEU A 81 -1.18 -2.21 9.41
N TRP A 82 -2.07 -2.94 10.10
CA TRP A 82 -3.51 -2.96 9.86
C TRP A 82 -4.10 -1.53 9.90
N GLY A 83 -4.97 -1.22 8.94
CA GLY A 83 -5.62 0.09 8.80
C GLY A 83 -4.79 1.15 8.07
N PHE A 84 -3.46 1.01 8.00
CA PHE A 84 -2.58 1.98 7.31
C PHE A 84 -1.95 1.44 6.02
N GLN A 85 -2.19 0.16 5.67
CA GLN A 85 -1.59 -0.52 4.52
C GLN A 85 -1.74 0.26 3.21
N THR A 86 -2.94 0.72 2.87
CA THR A 86 -3.20 1.45 1.61
C THR A 86 -2.38 2.74 1.51
N VAL A 87 -2.38 3.55 2.57
CA VAL A 87 -1.64 4.81 2.59
C VAL A 87 -0.15 4.54 2.49
N LEU A 88 0.35 3.57 3.26
CA LEU A 88 1.76 3.23 3.31
C LEU A 88 2.27 2.65 1.98
N VAL A 89 1.50 1.77 1.35
CA VAL A 89 1.84 1.18 0.03
C VAL A 89 1.92 2.25 -1.03
N ILE A 90 0.92 3.13 -1.11
CA ILE A 90 0.91 4.19 -2.10
C ILE A 90 2.05 5.17 -1.84
N PHE A 91 2.29 5.55 -0.58
CA PHE A 91 3.39 6.43 -0.18
C PHE A 91 4.75 5.83 -0.56
N LEU A 92 5.02 4.58 -0.18
CA LEU A 92 6.28 3.92 -0.49
C LEU A 92 6.44 3.66 -1.98
N ALA A 93 5.37 3.30 -2.70
CA ALA A 93 5.42 3.13 -4.15
C ALA A 93 5.74 4.46 -4.86
N VAL A 94 5.21 5.60 -4.37
CA VAL A 94 5.59 6.93 -4.88
C VAL A 94 7.05 7.25 -4.55
N ALA A 95 7.48 7.06 -3.29
CA ALA A 95 8.81 7.37 -2.82
C ALA A 95 9.90 6.58 -3.57
N LEU A 96 9.65 5.29 -3.81
CA LEU A 96 10.55 4.38 -4.52
C LEU A 96 10.39 4.42 -6.05
N LYS A 97 9.53 5.31 -6.58
CA LYS A 97 9.23 5.42 -8.02
C LYS A 97 8.81 4.08 -8.66
N LEU A 98 8.03 3.30 -7.92
CA LEU A 98 7.47 2.01 -8.30
C LEU A 98 6.06 2.16 -8.87
N ASN A 99 5.53 1.07 -9.43
CA ASN A 99 4.18 1.04 -9.96
C ASN A 99 3.17 0.95 -8.80
N LYS A 100 2.56 2.10 -8.51
CA LYS A 100 1.56 2.28 -7.44
C LYS A 100 0.38 1.33 -7.56
N VAL A 101 -0.06 1.03 -8.78
CA VAL A 101 -1.23 0.17 -9.00
C VAL A 101 -0.88 -1.27 -8.68
N ILE A 102 0.26 -1.77 -9.17
CA ILE A 102 0.75 -3.11 -8.86
C ILE A 102 0.96 -3.26 -7.35
N ALA A 103 1.67 -2.31 -6.74
CA ALA A 103 1.91 -2.35 -5.30
C ALA A 103 0.60 -2.36 -4.49
N PHE A 104 -0.37 -1.52 -4.86
CA PHE A 104 -1.69 -1.49 -4.22
C PHE A 104 -2.47 -2.79 -4.42
N THR A 105 -2.51 -3.35 -5.62
CA THR A 105 -3.23 -4.61 -5.86
C THR A 105 -2.63 -5.75 -5.05
N PHE A 106 -1.31 -5.86 -5.01
CA PHE A 106 -0.62 -6.91 -4.24
C PHE A 106 -0.60 -6.63 -2.72
N SER A 107 -0.91 -5.43 -2.25
CA SER A 107 -1.09 -5.18 -0.82
C SER A 107 -2.43 -5.66 -0.27
N ASN A 108 -3.39 -5.99 -1.15
CA ASN A 108 -4.68 -6.53 -0.75
C ASN A 108 -4.67 -8.07 -0.60
N VAL A 109 -3.49 -8.67 -0.37
CA VAL A 109 -3.34 -10.13 -0.15
C VAL A 109 -3.98 -10.58 1.18
N SER A 110 -4.04 -9.71 2.18
CA SER A 110 -4.67 -9.97 3.49
C SER A 110 -6.19 -9.82 3.45
N LEU A 111 -6.86 -10.51 2.53
CA LEU A 111 -8.32 -10.58 2.52
C LEU A 111 -8.82 -11.21 3.84
N PRO A 112 -10.03 -10.87 4.33
CA PRO A 112 -10.56 -11.38 5.60
C PRO A 112 -10.46 -12.90 5.77
N ILE A 113 -10.64 -13.66 4.69
CA ILE A 113 -10.55 -15.12 4.65
C ILE A 113 -9.11 -15.62 4.92
N PHE A 114 -8.10 -14.85 4.53
CA PHE A 114 -6.69 -15.19 4.70
C PHE A 114 -6.08 -14.71 6.03
N ILE A 115 -6.75 -13.81 6.76
CA ILE A 115 -6.25 -13.26 8.02
C ILE A 115 -5.91 -14.35 9.06
N PRO A 116 -6.75 -15.37 9.30
CA PRO A 116 -6.42 -16.42 10.28
C PRO A 116 -5.13 -17.16 9.93
N PHE A 117 -4.92 -17.46 8.65
CA PHE A 117 -3.70 -18.11 8.17
C PHE A 117 -2.45 -17.24 8.32
N ILE A 118 -2.57 -15.93 8.07
CA ILE A 118 -1.47 -14.97 8.25
C ILE A 118 -1.11 -14.85 9.73
N ILE A 119 -2.10 -14.78 10.62
CA ILE A 119 -1.89 -14.69 12.07
C ILE A 119 -1.21 -15.96 12.58
N TYR A 120 -1.75 -17.13 12.22
CA TYR A 120 -1.17 -18.42 12.59
C TYR A 120 0.28 -18.56 12.11
N GLY A 121 0.54 -18.29 10.83
CA GLY A 121 1.88 -18.33 10.27
C GLY A 121 2.83 -17.33 10.95
N SER A 122 2.33 -16.15 11.32
CA SER A 122 3.11 -15.15 12.05
C SER A 122 3.52 -15.67 13.42
N PHE A 123 2.61 -16.25 14.20
CA PHE A 123 2.97 -16.80 15.52
C PHE A 123 3.90 -18.00 15.43
N GLN A 124 3.75 -18.85 14.42
CA GLN A 124 4.63 -19.99 14.18
C GLN A 124 6.06 -19.56 13.83
N VAL A 125 6.19 -18.64 12.87
CA VAL A 125 7.50 -18.09 12.48
C VAL A 125 8.12 -17.29 13.62
N GLY A 126 7.30 -16.53 14.37
CA GLY A 126 7.74 -15.81 15.55
C GLY A 126 8.28 -16.73 16.64
N ALA A 127 7.55 -17.80 16.98
CA ALA A 127 7.98 -18.82 17.96
C ALA A 127 9.33 -19.41 17.57
N PHE A 128 9.44 -19.83 16.30
CA PHE A 128 10.66 -20.42 15.77
C PHE A 128 11.87 -19.47 15.88
N LEU A 129 11.69 -18.18 15.58
CA LEU A 129 12.76 -17.19 15.63
C LEU A 129 13.14 -16.76 17.05
N LEU A 130 12.17 -16.72 17.96
CA LEU A 130 12.39 -16.34 19.37
C LEU A 130 12.77 -17.52 20.26
N GLY A 131 12.72 -18.76 19.75
CA GLY A 131 12.96 -19.98 20.52
C GLY A 131 11.92 -20.20 21.62
N SER A 132 10.72 -19.66 21.45
CA SER A 132 9.60 -19.76 22.40
C SER A 132 8.52 -20.69 21.85
N ASP A 133 7.69 -21.24 22.73
CA ASP A 133 6.57 -22.08 22.29
C ASP A 133 5.55 -21.26 21.47
N PRO A 134 4.95 -21.87 20.43
CA PRO A 134 3.89 -21.24 19.67
C PRO A 134 2.66 -21.02 20.55
N VAL A 135 2.21 -19.77 20.61
CA VAL A 135 1.01 -19.36 21.37
C VAL A 135 -0.25 -19.97 20.78
N ILE A 136 -0.22 -20.22 19.47
CA ILE A 136 -1.33 -20.82 18.72
C ILE A 136 -0.82 -22.16 18.17
N SER A 137 -1.26 -23.24 18.79
CA SER A 137 -0.91 -24.62 18.39
C SER A 137 -1.76 -25.11 17.22
N ASP A 138 -3.04 -24.72 17.19
CA ASP A 138 -4.00 -25.16 16.18
C ASP A 138 -4.80 -24.01 15.58
N LEU A 139 -5.15 -24.16 14.29
CA LEU A 139 -5.95 -23.19 13.53
C LEU A 139 -7.37 -23.01 14.09
N SER A 140 -7.89 -24.01 14.82
CA SER A 140 -9.21 -23.97 15.47
C SER A 140 -9.25 -23.10 16.72
N ASP A 141 -8.10 -22.85 17.34
CA ASP A 141 -7.98 -22.08 18.59
C ASP A 141 -7.71 -20.59 18.35
N ILE A 142 -7.82 -20.13 17.10
CA ILE A 142 -7.71 -18.71 16.74
C ILE A 142 -8.96 -17.97 17.24
N ASN A 143 -9.01 -17.73 18.54
CA ASN A 143 -9.94 -16.80 19.14
C ASN A 143 -9.22 -15.46 19.31
N ILE A 144 -9.35 -14.60 18.30
CA ILE A 144 -8.73 -13.27 18.22
C ILE A 144 -9.06 -12.42 19.46
N GLN A 145 -10.14 -12.74 20.18
CA GLN A 145 -10.54 -12.03 21.41
C GLN A 145 -9.83 -12.51 22.67
N ASN A 146 -9.34 -13.75 22.70
CA ASN A 146 -8.69 -14.36 23.87
C ASN A 146 -7.17 -14.40 23.78
N ILE A 147 -6.59 -14.11 22.60
CA ILE A 147 -5.15 -13.98 22.46
C ILE A 147 -4.74 -12.69 23.17
N ASN A 148 -3.99 -12.80 24.27
CA ASN A 148 -3.32 -11.67 24.91
C ASN A 148 -2.22 -11.14 23.98
N PHE A 149 -2.61 -10.41 22.94
CA PHE A 149 -1.70 -9.81 21.95
C PHE A 149 -0.63 -8.94 22.61
N LYS A 150 -0.87 -8.42 23.81
CA LYS A 150 0.10 -7.64 24.58
C LYS A 150 1.25 -8.48 25.12
N GLU A 151 0.98 -9.71 25.57
CA GLU A 151 2.00 -10.60 26.14
C GLU A 151 2.87 -11.23 25.05
N HIS A 152 2.29 -11.48 23.87
CA HIS A 152 2.96 -12.10 22.74
C HIS A 152 3.19 -11.16 21.56
N LEU A 153 3.24 -9.85 21.83
CA LEU A 153 3.41 -8.82 20.80
C LEU A 153 4.74 -8.97 20.05
N SER A 154 5.81 -9.29 20.77
CA SER A 154 7.15 -9.50 20.18
C SER A 154 7.14 -10.65 19.18
N GLN A 155 6.52 -11.77 19.56
CA GLN A 155 6.38 -12.96 18.71
C GLN A 155 5.55 -12.66 17.47
N TYR A 156 4.43 -11.97 17.63
CA TYR A 156 3.59 -11.55 16.51
C TYR A 156 4.35 -10.60 15.57
N LEU A 157 5.00 -9.54 16.10
CA LEU A 157 5.71 -8.57 15.27
C LEU A 157 6.88 -9.20 14.51
N VAL A 158 7.76 -9.91 15.21
CA VAL A 158 8.93 -10.57 14.60
C VAL A 158 8.48 -11.60 13.57
N GLY A 159 7.46 -12.38 13.91
CA GLY A 159 6.87 -13.38 13.03
C GLY A 159 6.23 -12.78 11.78
N SER A 160 5.35 -11.80 11.93
CA SER A 160 4.67 -11.15 10.81
C SER A 160 5.64 -10.42 9.88
N PHE A 161 6.63 -9.70 10.41
CA PHE A 161 7.63 -9.05 9.55
C PHE A 161 8.52 -10.06 8.83
N SER A 162 8.95 -11.13 9.51
CA SER A 162 9.78 -12.17 8.88
C SER A 162 9.01 -12.91 7.79
N LEU A 163 7.75 -13.27 8.07
CA LEU A 163 6.85 -13.90 7.10
C LEU A 163 6.56 -12.96 5.92
N ALA A 164 6.34 -11.67 6.19
CA ALA A 164 6.16 -10.65 5.15
C ALA A 164 7.38 -10.52 4.24
N ILE A 165 8.60 -10.48 4.79
CA ILE A 165 9.84 -10.41 4.00
C ILE A 165 9.97 -11.67 3.14
N PHE A 166 9.77 -12.85 3.73
CA PHE A 166 9.89 -14.12 3.02
C PHE A 166 8.91 -14.22 1.85
N LEU A 167 7.62 -13.94 2.09
CA LEU A 167 6.60 -13.98 1.04
C LEU A 167 6.79 -12.87 0.00
N ALA A 168 7.25 -11.69 0.40
CA ALA A 168 7.55 -10.60 -0.54
C ALA A 168 8.66 -10.98 -1.51
N LEU A 169 9.75 -11.60 -1.02
CA LEU A 169 10.83 -12.09 -1.87
C LEU A 169 10.37 -13.22 -2.77
N LEU A 170 9.61 -14.19 -2.22
CA LEU A 170 9.11 -15.34 -2.97
C LEU A 170 8.17 -14.90 -4.10
N ILE A 171 7.12 -14.15 -3.78
CA ILE A 171 6.12 -13.71 -4.76
C ILE A 171 6.72 -12.69 -5.73
N GLY A 172 7.61 -11.80 -5.26
CA GLY A 172 8.36 -10.89 -6.11
C GLY A 172 9.24 -11.63 -7.13
N ALA A 173 9.95 -12.68 -6.71
CA ALA A 173 10.78 -13.51 -7.58
C ALA A 173 9.93 -14.30 -8.60
N ILE A 174 8.82 -14.92 -8.17
CA ILE A 174 7.87 -15.58 -9.07
C ILE A 174 7.33 -14.58 -10.09
N GLY A 175 6.96 -13.37 -9.65
CA GLY A 175 6.49 -12.30 -10.52
C GLY A 175 7.55 -11.90 -11.56
N TYR A 176 8.81 -11.78 -11.15
CA TYR A 176 9.92 -11.49 -12.05
C TYR A 176 10.12 -12.59 -13.11
N ILE A 177 10.17 -13.87 -12.69
CA ILE A 177 10.32 -15.02 -13.58
C ILE A 177 9.16 -15.08 -14.57
N THR A 178 7.94 -14.89 -14.09
CA THR A 178 6.73 -14.86 -14.92
C THR A 178 6.84 -13.78 -15.99
N LEU A 179 7.21 -12.54 -15.60
CA LEU A 179 7.42 -11.43 -16.54
C LEU A 179 8.56 -11.69 -17.54
N LEU A 180 9.61 -12.40 -17.14
CA LEU A 180 10.70 -12.82 -18.04
C LEU A 180 10.20 -13.80 -19.10
N VAL A 181 9.45 -14.83 -18.70
CA VAL A 181 8.92 -15.86 -19.60
C VAL A 181 7.93 -15.25 -20.62
N PHE A 182 6.99 -14.42 -20.16
CA PHE A 182 5.99 -13.84 -21.06
C PHE A 182 6.56 -12.79 -22.01
N SER A 183 7.54 -11.99 -21.57
CA SER A 183 8.18 -11.00 -22.45
C SER A 183 9.06 -11.60 -23.54
N LYS A 184 9.50 -12.86 -23.40
CA LYS A 184 10.23 -13.56 -24.46
C LYS A 184 9.31 -13.97 -25.62
N LYS A 185 8.00 -14.05 -25.40
CA LYS A 185 7.01 -14.49 -26.38
C LYS A 185 6.55 -13.38 -27.35
N GLU A 186 6.87 -12.12 -27.06
CA GLU A 186 6.56 -10.95 -27.92
C GLU A 186 7.74 -10.50 -28.81
N ARG A 187 8.83 -11.28 -28.86
CA ARG A 187 9.90 -11.16 -29.88
C ARG A 187 9.83 -12.34 -30.82
#